data_AF-A0AAU0NRR9-F1
#
_entry.id   AF-A0AAU0NRR9-F1
#
_cell.length_a   1.000
_cell.length_b   1.000
_cell.length_c   1.000
_cell.angle_alpha   90.00
_cell.angle_beta   90.00
_cell.angle_gamma   90.00
#
_symmetry.space_group_name_H-M   'P 1'
#
loop_
_entity.id
_entity.type
_entity.pdbx_description
1 polymer ?
#
loop_
_entity_poly.entity_id
_entity_poly.type
_entity_poly.pdbx_seq_one_letter_code
_entity_poly.pdbx_strand_id
1 'polypeptide(L)'
;MKSTWTRSIFIAITIAFFNLIICFLLNLGFKYIMIVTLVDILIVILMLNILDTSKKTTKTSLKEDNVHDEDKNLEKLFSCWQTLGFDIHQLLWLCKDSVDTLLKVVNVSHEIQKYSEQNSASTQEINAGINEFVEISQKLNNDVIAIEENSKKSFNVLESNKGNVKNIGDYLTKLVEGIENLSKNNLKFQDSSKKINNFVSYIKEISNQTNLLALNASIEAARAGEAGKGFAVVAEEIRKLSDETEKAVVSIDEIVKEIVEDIDQSDTSMNKFKGEIDGLQDVVMNSFQLLSKVQDTVKYNVQSVKNLKDMSTEQMNTSNNIQTAVDMVATAIEKTYSSTCGSIEMIDAQEGKSRELLNYCNELSNTSDYIQNLVVKMKKDNEIIFGINPFTSPKNIKTMYIPILERVCKNVGLKANAIIVKDYDALGTGIENNTIDVGWFSPFAYVSAHKKNNVIPIVTPKINGKTSYNGYIITRKDSGIETIKDLQDKKFGYVDKESASGYLYAKHILKTNGLNPKQLFKKVNFMGSHDNVIKGVLAGEIDAGATYSEALENAKNSGVDISKINIISKTDDIPKDAIAVNPRLNKEIVERLKNAFIEFKEFDGINSNVDGFVSSSDNNYNVIREVVKS
;
A
#
# COMPACT_ATOMS: atom_id res chain seq x y z
N MET A 1 41.24 49.70 44.80
CA MET A 1 40.71 48.89 43.67
C MET A 1 41.59 47.68 43.32
N LYS A 2 42.92 47.76 43.33
CA LYS A 2 43.79 46.62 42.91
C LYS A 2 43.79 45.40 43.86
N SER A 3 43.54 45.53 45.17
CA SER A 3 43.67 44.38 46.10
C SER A 3 42.42 43.50 46.25
N THR A 4 41.25 43.97 45.85
CA THR A 4 40.00 43.18 45.91
C THR A 4 39.84 42.32 44.66
N TRP A 5 40.24 42.86 43.50
CA TRP A 5 40.24 42.13 42.23
C TRP A 5 41.19 40.93 42.24
N THR A 6 42.39 41.11 42.80
CA THR A 6 43.35 40.00 42.95
C THR A 6 42.85 38.92 43.90
N ARG A 7 42.14 39.28 44.98
CA ARG A 7 41.55 38.30 45.92
C ARG A 7 40.41 37.50 45.29
N SER A 8 39.52 38.14 44.54
CA SER A 8 38.41 37.46 43.86
C SER A 8 38.88 36.54 42.73
N ILE A 9 39.88 36.96 41.96
CA ILE A 9 40.51 36.10 40.94
C ILE A 9 41.19 34.91 41.61
N PHE A 10 41.88 35.12 42.73
CA PHE A 10 42.56 34.03 43.44
C PHE A 10 41.57 32.99 43.99
N ILE A 11 40.42 33.44 44.53
CA ILE A 11 39.34 32.56 45.00
C ILE A 11 38.70 31.78 43.84
N ALA A 12 38.45 32.44 42.70
CA ALA A 12 37.90 31.77 41.53
C ALA A 12 38.85 30.70 40.96
N ILE A 13 40.16 31.00 40.93
CA ILE A 13 41.19 30.05 40.48
C ILE A 13 41.29 28.87 41.45
N THR A 14 41.20 29.09 42.76
CA THR A 14 41.26 28.00 43.75
C THR A 14 40.03 27.09 43.71
N ILE A 15 38.83 27.66 43.52
CA ILE A 15 37.59 26.87 43.36
C ILE A 15 37.66 26.05 42.06
N ALA A 16 38.09 26.65 40.95
CA ALA A 16 38.25 25.95 39.67
C ALA A 16 39.26 24.80 39.78
N PHE A 17 40.38 25.00 40.49
CA PHE A 17 41.39 23.96 40.70
C PHE A 17 40.86 22.81 41.58
N PHE A 18 40.08 23.12 42.63
CA PHE A 18 39.49 22.11 43.51
C PHE A 18 38.41 21.28 42.80
N ASN A 19 37.57 21.91 41.98
CA ASN A 19 36.59 21.23 41.14
C ASN A 19 37.25 20.33 40.08
N LEU A 20 38.39 20.74 39.51
CA LEU A 20 39.16 19.92 38.58
C LEU A 20 39.67 18.62 39.25
N ILE A 21 40.11 18.71 40.50
CA ILE A 21 40.56 17.57 41.31
C ILE A 21 39.41 16.64 41.65
N ILE A 22 38.25 17.18 42.07
CA ILE A 22 37.05 16.38 42.37
C ILE A 22 36.57 15.64 41.11
N CYS A 23 36.54 16.31 39.96
CA CYS A 23 36.16 15.68 38.70
C CYS A 23 37.15 14.59 38.23
N PHE A 24 38.45 14.78 38.48
CA PHE A 24 39.48 13.77 38.22
C PHE A 24 39.31 12.54 39.13
N LEU A 25 38.99 12.76 40.42
CA LEU A 25 38.73 11.68 41.37
C LEU A 25 37.43 10.90 41.08
N LEU A 26 36.44 11.53 40.44
CA LEU A 26 35.14 10.92 40.09
C LEU A 26 35.07 10.38 38.66
N ASN A 27 36.14 10.48 37.87
CA ASN A 27 36.26 9.95 36.50
C ASN A 27 35.16 10.44 35.52
N LEU A 28 34.71 11.69 35.68
CA LEU A 28 33.67 12.31 34.86
C LEU A 28 34.28 12.84 33.53
N GLY A 29 33.58 12.63 32.41
CA GLY A 29 34.09 12.95 31.07
C GLY A 29 34.40 14.44 30.84
N PHE A 30 35.39 14.74 29.97
CA PHE A 30 35.94 16.08 29.71
C PHE A 30 34.89 17.17 29.36
N LYS A 31 33.78 16.78 28.72
CA LYS A 31 32.65 17.70 28.43
C LYS A 31 31.95 18.21 29.69
N TYR A 32 31.85 17.39 30.74
CA TYR A 32 31.22 17.77 32.01
C TYR A 32 32.08 18.79 32.76
N ILE A 33 33.41 18.60 32.72
CA ILE A 33 34.39 19.53 33.31
C ILE A 33 34.31 20.91 32.67
N MET A 34 34.13 20.97 31.35
CA MET A 34 34.04 22.24 30.63
C MET A 34 32.73 23.00 30.95
N ILE A 35 31.62 22.29 31.13
CA ILE A 35 30.31 22.90 31.45
C ILE A 35 30.32 23.45 32.88
N VAL A 36 30.80 22.68 33.85
CA VAL A 36 30.85 23.12 35.27
C VAL A 36 31.75 24.35 35.42
N THR A 37 32.93 24.35 34.78
CA THR A 37 33.85 25.50 34.83
C THR A 37 33.27 26.75 34.16
N LEU A 38 32.52 26.62 33.06
CA LEU A 38 31.84 27.76 32.43
C LEU A 38 30.72 28.33 33.30
N VAL A 39 29.94 27.47 33.97
CA VAL A 39 28.86 27.89 34.88
C VAL A 39 29.45 28.60 36.11
N ASP A 40 30.53 28.07 36.69
CA ASP A 40 31.21 28.70 37.84
C ASP A 40 31.76 30.09 37.48
N ILE A 41 32.38 30.24 36.30
CA ILE A 41 32.86 31.53 35.80
C ILE A 41 31.69 32.52 35.64
N LEU A 42 30.55 32.06 35.11
CA LEU A 42 29.36 32.88 34.92
C LEU A 42 28.79 33.37 36.27
N ILE A 43 28.73 32.49 37.28
CA ILE A 43 28.29 32.83 38.64
C ILE A 43 29.23 33.85 39.28
N VAL A 44 30.55 33.70 39.11
CA VAL A 44 31.54 34.67 39.63
C VAL A 44 31.39 36.04 38.95
N ILE A 45 31.15 36.09 37.64
CA ILE A 45 30.88 37.33 36.90
C ILE A 45 29.59 37.98 37.40
N LEU A 46 28.54 37.18 37.62
CA LEU A 46 27.26 37.67 38.15
C LEU A 46 27.42 38.26 39.56
N MET A 47 28.17 37.58 40.43
CA MET A 47 28.47 38.07 41.78
C MET A 47 29.31 39.35 41.77
N LEU A 48 30.30 39.45 40.88
CA LEU A 48 31.10 40.67 40.74
C LEU A 48 30.24 41.86 40.26
N ASN A 49 29.30 41.63 39.34
CA ASN A 49 28.34 42.66 38.91
C ASN A 49 27.40 43.10 40.02
N ILE A 50 26.91 42.18 40.86
CA ILE A 50 26.05 42.48 42.02
C ILE A 50 26.84 43.27 43.09
N LEU A 51 28.11 42.92 43.32
CA LEU A 51 28.97 43.63 44.28
C LEU A 51 29.38 45.04 43.80
N ASP A 52 29.54 45.23 42.49
CA ASP A 52 29.87 46.55 41.92
C ASP A 52 28.64 47.48 41.89
N THR A 53 27.44 46.92 41.70
CA THR A 53 26.17 47.65 41.87
C THR A 53 25.94 48.02 43.34
N SER A 54 26.16 47.09 44.27
CA SER A 54 26.06 47.32 45.73
C SER A 54 26.97 48.44 46.25
N LYS A 55 28.21 48.54 45.74
CA LYS A 55 29.18 49.59 46.15
C LYS A 55 28.88 50.97 45.58
N LYS A 56 28.20 51.06 44.43
CA LYS A 56 27.73 52.35 43.89
C LYS A 56 26.60 52.95 44.74
N THR A 57 25.78 52.11 45.36
CA THR A 57 24.66 52.55 46.21
C THR A 57 25.10 53.14 47.55
N THR A 58 26.28 52.76 48.08
CA THR A 58 26.70 53.18 49.43
C THR A 58 27.47 54.51 49.49
N LYS A 59 27.89 55.09 48.34
CA LYS A 59 28.72 56.31 48.31
C LYS A 59 27.99 57.59 47.93
N THR A 60 26.69 57.51 47.66
CA THR A 60 25.84 58.65 47.33
C THR A 60 24.59 58.55 48.20
N SER A 61 24.67 59.07 49.42
CA SER A 61 23.46 59.43 50.15
C SER A 61 23.29 60.95 50.12
N LEU A 62 22.03 61.36 50.01
CA LEU A 62 21.48 62.69 50.30
C LEU A 62 21.47 63.73 49.16
N LYS A 63 20.68 63.47 48.12
CA LYS A 63 19.84 64.50 47.45
C LYS A 63 18.53 63.88 46.96
N GLU A 64 17.47 64.66 47.03
CA GLU A 64 16.04 64.33 46.88
C GLU A 64 15.59 63.84 45.49
N ASP A 65 16.23 62.80 44.91
CA ASP A 65 15.84 62.24 43.59
C ASP A 65 15.35 60.77 43.64
N ASN A 66 15.24 60.16 44.83
CA ASN A 66 15.10 58.70 44.98
C ASN A 66 13.72 58.09 44.61
N VAL A 67 12.66 58.87 44.43
CA VAL A 67 11.33 58.30 44.11
C VAL A 67 11.27 57.78 42.67
N HIS A 68 11.96 58.43 41.73
CA HIS A 68 11.92 58.03 40.32
C HIS A 68 12.75 56.77 39.99
N ASP A 69 13.83 56.50 40.73
CA ASP A 69 14.68 55.33 40.50
C ASP A 69 14.12 54.06 41.17
N GLU A 70 13.44 54.17 42.32
CA GLU A 70 12.71 53.05 42.94
C GLU A 70 11.53 52.60 42.07
N ASP A 71 10.77 53.55 41.53
CA ASP A 71 9.65 53.28 40.62
C ASP A 71 10.10 52.54 39.35
N LYS A 72 11.21 52.96 38.75
CA LYS A 72 11.77 52.35 37.55
C LYS A 72 12.31 50.94 37.80
N ASN A 73 12.83 50.68 39.00
CA ASN A 73 13.31 49.36 39.40
C ASN A 73 12.15 48.40 39.68
N LEU A 74 11.05 48.89 40.26
CA LEU A 74 9.81 48.15 40.44
C LEU A 74 9.18 47.75 39.10
N GLU A 75 9.08 48.67 38.14
CA GLU A 75 8.54 48.37 36.81
C GLU A 75 9.35 47.30 36.07
N LYS A 76 10.69 47.35 36.20
CA LYS A 76 11.57 46.30 35.67
C LYS A 76 11.35 44.97 36.36
N LEU A 77 11.17 44.95 37.68
CA LEU A 77 10.91 43.72 38.44
C LEU A 77 9.59 43.07 37.98
N PHE A 78 8.52 43.85 37.82
CA PHE A 78 7.24 43.39 37.28
C PHE A 78 7.40 42.80 35.87
N SER A 79 8.10 43.50 34.97
CA SER A 79 8.33 43.03 33.60
C SER A 79 9.16 41.74 33.54
N CYS A 80 10.21 41.64 34.37
CA CYS A 80 11.02 40.43 34.51
C CYS A 80 10.20 39.25 35.05
N TRP A 81 9.42 39.47 36.11
CA TRP A 81 8.55 38.45 36.69
C TRP A 81 7.48 37.99 35.68
N GLN A 82 6.85 38.91 34.96
CA GLN A 82 5.84 38.59 33.95
C GLN A 82 6.44 37.73 32.82
N THR A 83 7.65 38.08 32.38
CA THR A 83 8.39 37.30 31.37
C THR A 83 8.77 35.92 31.91
N LEU A 84 9.24 35.83 33.15
CA LEU A 84 9.59 34.57 33.79
C LEU A 84 8.37 33.64 33.93
N GLY A 85 7.25 34.16 34.42
CA GLY A 85 6.00 33.40 34.55
C GLY A 85 5.53 32.89 33.19
N PHE A 86 5.66 33.70 32.15
CA PHE A 86 5.37 33.31 30.78
C PHE A 86 6.26 32.17 30.27
N ASP A 87 7.57 32.31 30.43
CA ASP A 87 8.54 31.32 29.94
C ASP A 87 8.39 29.98 30.69
N ILE A 88 8.08 30.01 32.00
CA ILE A 88 7.77 28.80 32.78
C ILE A 88 6.53 28.09 32.25
N HIS A 89 5.45 28.82 31.99
CA HIS A 89 4.23 28.22 31.42
C HIS A 89 4.50 27.66 30.01
N GLN A 90 5.33 28.34 29.22
CA GLN A 90 5.72 27.86 27.90
C GLN A 90 6.54 26.57 27.99
N LEU A 91 7.45 26.46 28.96
CA LEU A 91 8.18 25.22 29.23
C LEU A 91 7.24 24.10 29.70
N LEU A 92 6.35 24.36 30.66
CA LEU A 92 5.34 23.39 31.10
C LEU A 92 4.50 22.85 29.94
N TRP A 93 4.09 23.73 29.03
CA TRP A 93 3.33 23.36 27.84
C TRP A 93 4.15 22.47 26.91
N LEU A 94 5.40 22.84 26.60
CA LEU A 94 6.30 22.06 25.75
C LEU A 94 6.64 20.69 26.35
N CYS A 95 6.79 20.58 27.67
CA CYS A 95 7.04 19.30 28.33
C CYS A 95 5.88 18.33 28.17
N LYS A 96 4.65 18.81 28.42
CA LYS A 96 3.44 18.01 28.29
C LYS A 96 3.25 17.54 26.85
N ASP A 97 3.38 18.47 25.90
CA ASP A 97 3.29 18.17 24.46
C ASP A 97 4.37 17.17 24.00
N SER A 98 5.59 17.29 24.55
CA SER A 98 6.67 16.34 24.31
C SER A 98 6.33 14.93 24.82
N VAL A 99 5.80 14.80 26.03
CA VAL A 99 5.38 13.49 26.60
C VAL A 99 4.28 12.87 25.74
N ASP A 100 3.26 13.64 25.36
CA ASP A 100 2.17 13.16 24.52
C ASP A 100 2.67 12.71 23.13
N THR A 101 3.65 13.42 22.58
CA THR A 101 4.29 13.05 21.31
C THR A 101 5.09 11.76 21.45
N LEU A 102 5.86 11.59 22.52
CA LEU A 102 6.62 10.36 22.77
C LEU A 102 5.71 9.12 22.84
N LEU A 103 4.57 9.20 23.53
CA LEU A 103 3.60 8.10 23.60
C LEU A 103 3.05 7.71 22.22
N LYS A 104 2.82 8.68 21.34
CA LYS A 104 2.41 8.40 19.95
C LYS A 104 3.50 7.65 19.19
N VAL A 105 4.78 8.01 19.39
CA VAL A 105 5.91 7.31 18.76
C VAL A 105 6.07 5.88 19.28
N VAL A 106 5.82 5.63 20.57
CA VAL A 106 5.81 4.25 21.13
C VAL A 106 4.76 3.40 20.43
N ASN A 107 3.54 3.90 20.28
CA ASN A 107 2.46 3.15 19.62
C ASN A 107 2.84 2.79 18.17
N VAL A 108 3.39 3.75 17.41
CA VAL A 108 3.87 3.50 16.04
C VAL A 108 5.01 2.47 16.03
N SER A 109 5.90 2.51 17.01
CA SER A 109 7.02 1.54 17.13
C SER A 109 6.51 0.12 17.35
N HIS A 110 5.48 -0.08 18.19
CA HIS A 110 4.85 -1.39 18.36
C HIS A 110 4.14 -1.89 17.10
N GLU A 111 3.49 -1.01 16.33
CA GLU A 111 2.93 -1.40 15.04
C GLU A 111 4.01 -1.85 14.06
N ILE A 112 5.16 -1.16 14.00
CA ILE A 112 6.30 -1.55 13.17
C ILE A 112 6.88 -2.91 13.59
N GLN A 113 6.95 -3.22 14.89
CA GLN A 113 7.37 -4.55 15.38
C GLN A 113 6.43 -5.64 14.86
N LYS A 114 5.12 -5.44 14.99
CA LYS A 114 4.12 -6.38 14.48
C LYS A 114 4.23 -6.60 12.97
N TYR A 115 4.42 -5.53 12.19
CA TYR A 115 4.62 -5.66 10.74
C TYR A 115 5.95 -6.36 10.40
N SER A 116 6.99 -6.16 11.20
CA SER A 116 8.27 -6.86 11.01
C SER A 116 8.14 -8.37 11.22
N GLU A 117 7.38 -8.81 12.22
CA GLU A 117 7.06 -10.22 12.45
C GLU A 117 6.28 -10.84 11.28
N GLN A 118 5.26 -10.13 10.78
CA GLN A 118 4.46 -10.57 9.63
C GLN A 118 5.32 -10.67 8.35
N ASN A 119 6.19 -9.68 8.12
CA ASN A 119 7.11 -9.68 6.99
C ASN A 119 8.13 -10.83 7.08
N SER A 120 8.59 -11.17 8.29
CA SER A 120 9.45 -12.32 8.53
C SER A 120 8.77 -13.63 8.14
N ALA A 121 7.52 -13.84 8.57
CA ALA A 121 6.74 -15.01 8.17
C ALA A 121 6.53 -15.08 6.65
N SER A 122 6.19 -13.94 6.02
CA SER A 122 6.00 -13.86 4.57
C SER A 122 7.30 -14.17 3.81
N THR A 123 8.43 -13.73 4.32
CA THR A 123 9.76 -14.01 3.75
C THR A 123 10.09 -15.51 3.81
N GLN A 124 9.72 -16.20 4.90
CA GLN A 124 9.86 -17.65 5.03
C GLN A 124 8.98 -18.42 4.02
N GLU A 125 7.73 -17.99 3.82
CA GLU A 125 6.84 -18.58 2.82
C GLU A 125 7.37 -18.38 1.40
N ILE A 126 7.87 -17.19 1.07
CA ILE A 126 8.49 -16.94 -0.24
C ILE A 126 9.71 -17.85 -0.44
N ASN A 127 10.56 -18.01 0.57
CA ASN A 127 11.71 -18.92 0.51
C ASN A 127 11.28 -20.38 0.24
N ALA A 128 10.21 -20.85 0.87
CA ALA A 128 9.67 -22.19 0.59
C ALA A 128 9.20 -22.31 -0.88
N GLY A 129 8.49 -21.29 -1.38
CA GLY A 129 8.04 -21.26 -2.78
C GLY A 129 9.21 -21.20 -3.79
N ILE A 130 10.30 -20.51 -3.47
CA ILE A 130 11.51 -20.50 -4.31
C ILE A 130 12.13 -21.90 -4.38
N ASN A 131 12.25 -22.60 -3.25
CA ASN A 131 12.81 -23.94 -3.23
C ASN A 131 11.98 -24.93 -4.08
N GLU A 132 10.65 -24.85 -3.98
CA GLU A 132 9.74 -25.62 -4.84
C GLU A 132 9.91 -25.26 -6.32
N PHE A 133 10.08 -23.96 -6.63
CA PHE A 133 10.31 -23.49 -8.00
C PHE A 133 11.64 -24.00 -8.59
N VAL A 134 12.70 -24.06 -7.78
CA VAL A 134 13.99 -24.66 -8.16
C VAL A 134 13.81 -26.15 -8.46
N GLU A 135 13.08 -26.88 -7.62
CA GLU A 135 12.81 -28.31 -7.83
C GLU A 135 12.03 -28.56 -9.12
N ILE A 136 10.98 -27.78 -9.37
CA ILE A 136 10.18 -27.84 -10.60
C ILE A 136 11.05 -27.54 -11.82
N SER A 137 11.93 -26.53 -11.75
CA SER A 137 12.85 -26.18 -12.83
C SER A 137 13.84 -27.31 -13.12
N GLN A 138 14.36 -27.96 -12.09
CA GLN A 138 15.25 -29.12 -12.24
C GLN A 138 14.53 -30.31 -12.88
N LYS A 139 13.28 -30.56 -12.47
CA LYS A 139 12.44 -31.60 -13.07
C LYS A 139 12.16 -31.31 -14.54
N LEU A 140 11.83 -30.05 -14.87
CA LEU A 140 11.61 -29.61 -16.25
C LEU A 140 12.85 -29.87 -17.11
N ASN A 141 14.04 -29.56 -16.61
CA ASN A 141 15.29 -29.82 -17.33
C ASN A 141 15.52 -31.32 -17.59
N ASN A 142 15.19 -32.19 -16.63
CA ASN A 142 15.25 -33.64 -16.83
C ASN A 142 14.23 -34.12 -17.88
N ASP A 143 13.00 -33.60 -17.85
CA ASP A 143 11.95 -33.93 -18.81
C ASP A 143 12.35 -33.45 -20.23
N VAL A 144 12.99 -32.28 -20.35
CA VAL A 144 13.57 -31.75 -21.61
C VAL A 144 14.62 -32.71 -22.18
N ILE A 145 15.54 -33.23 -21.35
CA ILE A 145 16.56 -34.20 -21.78
C ILE A 145 15.89 -35.48 -22.30
N ALA A 146 14.89 -35.99 -21.61
CA ALA A 146 14.17 -37.19 -22.02
C ALA A 146 13.44 -37.01 -23.37
N ILE A 147 12.81 -35.85 -23.60
CA ILE A 147 12.15 -35.53 -24.87
C ILE A 147 13.18 -35.38 -25.99
N GLU A 148 14.35 -34.80 -25.72
CA GLU A 148 15.44 -34.70 -26.71
C GLU A 148 15.89 -36.09 -27.17
N GLU A 149 16.09 -37.02 -26.23
CA GLU A 149 16.48 -38.40 -26.53
C GLU A 149 15.40 -39.14 -27.34
N ASN A 150 14.13 -39.03 -26.94
CA ASN A 150 13.00 -39.62 -27.67
C ASN A 150 12.83 -39.04 -29.07
N SER A 151 13.10 -37.76 -29.25
CA SER A 151 13.06 -37.10 -30.56
C SER A 151 14.18 -37.63 -31.47
N LYS A 152 15.39 -37.84 -30.95
CA LYS A 152 16.50 -38.49 -31.69
C LYS A 152 16.15 -39.93 -32.08
N LYS A 153 15.59 -40.72 -31.17
CA LYS A 153 15.11 -42.09 -31.46
C LYS A 153 14.06 -42.09 -32.57
N SER A 154 13.08 -41.19 -32.49
CA SER A 154 12.02 -41.05 -33.49
C SER A 154 12.57 -40.68 -34.87
N PHE A 155 13.57 -39.79 -34.93
CA PHE A 155 14.23 -39.43 -36.17
C PHE A 155 14.91 -40.65 -36.83
N ASN A 156 15.63 -41.46 -36.05
CA ASN A 156 16.28 -42.67 -36.56
C ASN A 156 15.28 -43.71 -37.10
N VAL A 157 14.16 -43.90 -36.40
CA VAL A 157 13.08 -44.80 -36.84
C VAL A 157 12.45 -44.30 -38.15
N LEU A 158 12.22 -42.99 -38.28
CA LEU A 158 11.69 -42.41 -39.51
C LEU A 158 12.63 -42.57 -40.69
N GLU A 159 13.93 -42.39 -40.48
CA GLU A 159 14.93 -42.58 -41.54
C GLU A 159 14.98 -44.04 -42.00
N SER A 160 14.95 -44.99 -41.05
CA SER A 160 14.86 -46.42 -41.36
C SER A 160 13.59 -46.77 -42.13
N ASN A 161 12.43 -46.24 -41.70
CA ASN A 161 11.15 -46.47 -42.39
C ASN A 161 11.12 -45.87 -43.80
N LYS A 162 11.69 -44.67 -44.00
CA LYS A 162 11.85 -44.10 -45.35
C LYS A 162 12.70 -45.01 -46.24
N GLY A 163 13.77 -45.58 -45.71
CA GLY A 163 14.58 -46.59 -46.41
C GLY A 163 13.77 -47.83 -46.79
N ASN A 164 12.96 -48.37 -45.87
CA ASN A 164 12.13 -49.54 -46.14
C ASN A 164 11.06 -49.26 -47.21
N VAL A 165 10.38 -48.12 -47.14
CA VAL A 165 9.38 -47.73 -48.15
C VAL A 165 10.03 -47.50 -49.52
N LYS A 166 11.26 -46.96 -49.55
CA LYS A 166 12.06 -46.87 -50.79
C LYS A 166 12.28 -48.24 -51.41
N ASN A 167 12.77 -49.19 -50.60
CA ASN A 167 13.05 -50.55 -51.06
C ASN A 167 11.78 -51.22 -51.62
N ILE A 168 10.61 -51.01 -50.99
CA ILE A 168 9.33 -51.51 -51.51
C ILE A 168 9.05 -50.92 -52.90
N GLY A 169 9.21 -49.61 -53.09
CA GLY A 169 9.06 -48.96 -54.40
C GLY A 169 10.01 -49.54 -55.46
N ASP A 170 11.26 -49.81 -55.09
CA ASP A 170 12.24 -50.43 -56.00
C ASP A 170 11.84 -51.87 -56.37
N TYR A 171 11.30 -52.66 -55.42
CA TYR A 171 10.78 -54.01 -55.70
C TYR A 171 9.56 -53.99 -56.60
N LEU A 172 8.63 -53.05 -56.41
CA LEU A 172 7.46 -52.89 -57.29
C LEU A 172 7.89 -52.56 -58.73
N THR A 173 8.88 -51.69 -58.90
CA THR A 173 9.44 -51.37 -60.22
C THR A 173 9.98 -52.62 -60.93
N LYS A 174 10.74 -53.46 -60.21
CA LYS A 174 11.23 -54.75 -60.74
C LYS A 174 10.11 -55.73 -61.06
N LEU A 175 9.01 -55.71 -60.30
CA LEU A 175 7.84 -56.54 -60.58
C LEU A 175 7.13 -56.10 -61.88
N VAL A 176 7.01 -54.79 -62.13
CA VAL A 176 6.48 -54.27 -63.40
C VAL A 176 7.33 -54.76 -64.57
N GLU A 177 8.66 -54.64 -64.48
CA GLU A 177 9.58 -55.15 -65.51
C GLU A 177 9.40 -56.67 -65.74
N GLY A 178 9.18 -57.44 -64.65
CA GLY A 178 8.89 -58.87 -64.71
C GLY A 178 7.60 -59.18 -65.46
N ILE A 179 6.51 -58.44 -65.19
CA ILE A 179 5.22 -58.60 -65.86
C ILE A 179 5.33 -58.24 -67.35
N GLU A 180 6.04 -57.16 -67.69
CA GLU A 180 6.25 -56.77 -69.09
C GLU A 180 7.00 -57.85 -69.88
N ASN A 181 8.00 -58.49 -69.26
CA ASN A 181 8.72 -59.60 -69.88
C ASN A 181 7.84 -60.85 -70.05
N LEU A 182 6.98 -61.15 -69.07
CA LEU A 182 6.02 -62.25 -69.18
C LEU A 182 4.99 -62.00 -70.30
N SER A 183 4.44 -60.80 -70.40
CA SER A 183 3.52 -60.41 -71.48
C SER A 183 4.19 -60.54 -72.86
N LYS A 184 5.46 -60.12 -73.00
CA LYS A 184 6.24 -60.36 -74.23
C LYS A 184 6.40 -61.84 -74.57
N ASN A 185 6.53 -62.72 -73.57
CA ASN A 185 6.64 -64.16 -73.79
C ASN A 185 5.29 -64.78 -74.19
N ASN A 186 4.19 -64.35 -73.58
CA ASN A 186 2.84 -64.76 -73.98
C ASN A 186 2.54 -64.40 -75.44
N LEU A 187 2.89 -63.19 -75.88
CA LEU A 187 2.76 -62.80 -77.30
C LEU A 187 3.53 -63.74 -78.24
N LYS A 188 4.76 -64.14 -77.86
CA LYS A 188 5.55 -65.11 -78.63
C LYS A 188 4.92 -66.51 -78.64
N PHE A 189 4.36 -66.96 -77.52
CA PHE A 189 3.64 -68.23 -77.44
C PHE A 189 2.34 -68.21 -78.24
N GLN A 190 1.64 -67.09 -78.25
CA GLN A 190 0.43 -66.90 -79.05
C GLN A 190 0.76 -66.99 -80.55
N ASP A 191 1.84 -66.33 -81.00
CA ASP A 191 2.31 -66.42 -82.38
C ASP A 191 2.77 -67.83 -82.76
N SER A 192 3.44 -68.54 -81.85
CA SER A 192 3.87 -69.92 -82.07
C SER A 192 2.67 -70.86 -82.15
N SER A 193 1.67 -70.69 -81.29
CA SER A 193 0.44 -71.49 -81.28
C SER A 193 -0.40 -71.25 -82.54
N LYS A 194 -0.47 -70.01 -83.04
CA LYS A 194 -1.08 -69.70 -84.35
C LYS A 194 -0.39 -70.43 -85.50
N LYS A 195 0.95 -70.46 -85.51
CA LYS A 195 1.72 -71.21 -86.52
C LYS A 195 1.43 -72.71 -86.44
N ILE A 196 1.38 -73.29 -85.23
CA ILE A 196 1.03 -74.70 -85.05
C ILE A 196 -0.38 -74.96 -85.56
N ASN A 197 -1.37 -74.12 -85.22
CA ASN A 197 -2.74 -74.25 -85.68
C ASN A 197 -2.85 -74.25 -87.21
N ASN A 198 -2.08 -73.38 -87.89
CA ASN A 198 -1.99 -73.38 -89.35
C ASN A 198 -1.39 -74.69 -89.90
N PHE A 199 -0.35 -75.23 -89.26
CA PHE A 199 0.22 -76.53 -89.63
C PHE A 199 -0.76 -77.69 -89.40
N VAL A 200 -1.49 -77.69 -88.28
CA VAL A 200 -2.53 -78.69 -87.96
C VAL A 200 -3.63 -78.66 -89.02
N SER A 201 -4.09 -77.46 -89.40
CA SER A 201 -5.07 -77.28 -90.49
C SER A 201 -4.54 -77.83 -91.83
N TYR A 202 -3.28 -77.57 -92.15
CA TYR A 202 -2.64 -78.08 -93.36
C TYR A 202 -2.47 -79.61 -93.35
N ILE A 203 -2.11 -80.22 -92.23
CA ILE A 203 -2.03 -81.69 -92.10
C ILE A 203 -3.44 -82.30 -92.23
N LYS A 204 -4.48 -81.65 -91.70
CA LYS A 204 -5.88 -82.07 -91.88
C LYS A 204 -6.25 -82.09 -93.36
N GLU A 205 -5.86 -81.07 -94.12
CA GLU A 205 -6.07 -81.01 -95.57
C GLU A 205 -5.31 -82.14 -96.30
N ILE A 206 -4.04 -82.37 -95.95
CA ILE A 206 -3.25 -83.47 -96.53
C ILE A 206 -3.87 -84.83 -96.21
N SER A 207 -4.28 -85.08 -94.96
CA SER A 207 -4.92 -86.33 -94.55
C SER A 207 -6.22 -86.54 -95.35
N ASN A 208 -7.06 -85.51 -95.49
CA ASN A 208 -8.29 -85.58 -96.31
C ASN A 208 -8.00 -85.86 -97.80
N GLN A 209 -7.01 -85.20 -98.39
CA GLN A 209 -6.59 -85.47 -99.77
C GLN A 209 -6.03 -86.89 -99.92
N THR A 210 -5.24 -87.36 -98.96
CA THR A 210 -4.66 -88.70 -98.97
C THR A 210 -5.76 -89.77 -98.82
N ASN A 211 -6.75 -89.51 -97.96
CA ASN A 211 -7.93 -90.34 -97.80
C ASN A 211 -8.74 -90.45 -99.10
N LEU A 212 -8.93 -89.33 -99.81
CA LEU A 212 -9.59 -89.30 -101.12
C LEU A 212 -8.79 -90.01 -102.21
N LEU A 213 -7.46 -89.85 -102.24
CA LEU A 213 -6.58 -90.57 -103.16
C LEU A 213 -6.60 -92.08 -102.90
N ALA A 214 -6.55 -92.48 -101.63
CA ALA A 214 -6.67 -93.86 -101.20
C ALA A 214 -8.03 -94.46 -101.56
N LEU A 215 -9.12 -93.71 -101.38
CA LEU A 215 -10.47 -94.10 -101.82
C LEU A 215 -10.53 -94.32 -103.33
N ASN A 216 -10.00 -93.39 -104.12
CA ASN A 216 -9.94 -93.52 -105.58
C ASN A 216 -9.07 -94.72 -106.00
N ALA A 217 -7.95 -94.97 -105.32
CA ALA A 217 -7.09 -96.11 -105.57
C ALA A 217 -7.76 -97.44 -105.20
N SER A 218 -8.50 -97.51 -104.08
CA SER A 218 -9.29 -98.68 -103.69
C SER A 218 -10.39 -98.99 -104.71
N ILE A 219 -11.05 -97.95 -105.26
CA ILE A 219 -12.04 -98.09 -106.33
C ILE A 219 -11.40 -98.66 -107.61
N GLU A 220 -10.26 -98.11 -108.05
CA GLU A 220 -9.59 -98.55 -109.28
C GLU A 220 -8.96 -99.95 -109.13
N ALA A 221 -8.46 -100.29 -107.93
CA ALA A 221 -7.99 -101.63 -107.60
C ALA A 221 -9.12 -102.68 -107.63
N ALA A 222 -10.34 -102.32 -107.18
CA ALA A 222 -11.53 -103.16 -107.33
C ALA A 222 -11.94 -103.33 -108.81
N ARG A 223 -11.70 -102.30 -109.64
CA ARG A 223 -11.98 -102.27 -111.08
C ARG A 223 -11.04 -103.17 -111.90
N ALA A 224 -9.79 -103.33 -111.46
CA ALA A 224 -8.77 -104.17 -112.10
C ALA A 224 -8.91 -105.70 -111.83
N GLY A 225 -9.90 -106.13 -111.03
CA GLY A 225 -10.19 -107.54 -110.78
C GLY A 225 -9.05 -108.31 -110.08
N GLU A 226 -8.76 -109.53 -110.53
CA GLU A 226 -7.71 -110.40 -109.93
C GLU A 226 -6.31 -109.75 -109.90
N ALA A 227 -5.98 -108.87 -110.86
CA ALA A 227 -4.70 -108.19 -110.95
C ALA A 227 -4.54 -107.02 -109.95
N GLY A 228 -5.64 -106.51 -109.38
CA GLY A 228 -5.66 -105.36 -108.47
C GLY A 228 -5.64 -105.70 -106.97
N LYS A 229 -5.73 -106.99 -106.59
CA LYS A 229 -5.86 -107.43 -105.19
C LYS A 229 -4.75 -106.89 -104.26
N GLY A 230 -3.49 -106.90 -104.71
CA GLY A 230 -2.37 -106.35 -103.94
C GLY A 230 -2.44 -104.83 -103.76
N PHE A 231 -2.93 -104.12 -104.78
CA PHE A 231 -3.13 -102.66 -104.74
C PHE A 231 -4.29 -102.26 -103.82
N ALA A 232 -5.38 -103.05 -103.78
CA ALA A 232 -6.53 -102.77 -102.92
C ALA A 232 -6.16 -102.82 -101.43
N VAL A 233 -5.30 -103.76 -101.02
CA VAL A 233 -4.83 -103.86 -99.62
C VAL A 233 -3.99 -102.63 -99.25
N VAL A 234 -3.10 -102.18 -100.13
CA VAL A 234 -2.28 -100.99 -99.89
C VAL A 234 -3.15 -99.72 -99.82
N ALA A 235 -4.13 -99.59 -100.70
CA ALA A 235 -5.04 -98.45 -100.70
C ALA A 235 -5.91 -98.39 -99.43
N GLU A 236 -6.41 -99.53 -98.94
CA GLU A 236 -7.15 -99.60 -97.67
C GLU A 236 -6.26 -99.26 -96.46
N GLU A 237 -5.00 -99.70 -96.46
CA GLU A 237 -4.04 -99.36 -95.39
C GLU A 237 -3.69 -97.86 -95.39
N ILE A 238 -3.52 -97.23 -96.57
CA ILE A 238 -3.32 -95.78 -96.69
C ILE A 238 -4.57 -95.01 -96.22
N ARG A 239 -5.77 -95.51 -96.52
CA ARG A 239 -7.04 -94.94 -96.07
C ARG A 239 -7.12 -94.93 -94.54
N LYS A 240 -6.88 -96.09 -93.94
CA LYS A 240 -6.86 -96.27 -92.48
C LYS A 240 -5.81 -95.38 -91.80
N LEU A 241 -4.60 -95.28 -92.38
CA LEU A 241 -3.56 -94.37 -91.88
C LEU A 241 -3.97 -92.91 -91.99
N SER A 242 -4.68 -92.52 -93.06
CA SER A 242 -5.21 -91.17 -93.23
C SER A 242 -6.28 -90.85 -92.19
N ASP A 243 -7.22 -91.76 -91.92
CA ASP A 243 -8.24 -91.62 -90.87
C ASP A 243 -7.62 -91.56 -89.46
N GLU A 244 -6.59 -92.36 -89.17
CA GLU A 244 -5.83 -92.28 -87.92
C GLU A 244 -5.08 -90.94 -87.79
N THR A 245 -4.53 -90.44 -88.89
CA THR A 245 -3.89 -89.12 -88.96
C THR A 245 -4.91 -88.01 -88.71
N GLU A 246 -6.11 -88.09 -89.29
CA GLU A 246 -7.17 -87.09 -89.07
C GLU A 246 -7.58 -87.04 -87.60
N LYS A 247 -7.79 -88.20 -86.95
CA LYS A 247 -8.09 -88.27 -85.52
C LYS A 247 -6.97 -87.67 -84.67
N ALA A 248 -5.71 -87.96 -84.97
CA ALA A 248 -4.57 -87.38 -84.25
C ALA A 248 -4.51 -85.85 -84.42
N VAL A 249 -4.78 -85.35 -85.63
CA VAL A 249 -4.82 -83.91 -85.93
C VAL A 249 -5.96 -83.20 -85.17
N VAL A 250 -7.13 -83.83 -85.04
CA VAL A 250 -8.24 -83.28 -84.23
C VAL A 250 -7.83 -83.14 -82.76
N SER A 251 -7.16 -84.15 -82.19
CA SER A 251 -6.65 -84.05 -80.81
C SER A 251 -5.59 -82.95 -80.66
N ILE A 252 -4.72 -82.75 -81.66
CA ILE A 252 -3.75 -81.64 -81.64
C ILE A 252 -4.46 -80.28 -81.74
N ASP A 253 -5.50 -80.14 -82.57
CA ASP A 253 -6.31 -78.91 -82.67
C ASP A 253 -6.94 -78.54 -81.33
N GLU A 254 -7.50 -79.53 -80.60
CA GLU A 254 -8.04 -79.32 -79.25
C GLU A 254 -6.97 -78.84 -78.26
N ILE A 255 -5.80 -79.49 -78.23
CA ILE A 255 -4.68 -79.08 -77.36
C ILE A 255 -4.19 -77.66 -77.70
N VAL A 256 -4.10 -77.31 -78.98
CA VAL A 256 -3.67 -75.98 -79.41
C VAL A 256 -4.69 -74.90 -79.02
N LYS A 257 -6.00 -75.21 -79.10
CA LYS A 257 -7.05 -74.32 -78.60
C LYS A 257 -6.94 -74.08 -77.09
N GLU A 258 -6.74 -75.14 -76.32
CA GLU A 258 -6.52 -75.05 -74.86
C GLU A 258 -5.31 -74.16 -74.53
N ILE A 259 -4.18 -74.33 -75.23
CA ILE A 259 -3.00 -73.47 -75.07
C ILE A 259 -3.31 -71.99 -75.38
N VAL A 260 -4.09 -71.73 -76.42
CA VAL A 260 -4.46 -70.34 -76.78
C VAL A 260 -5.37 -69.73 -75.71
N GLU A 261 -6.33 -70.49 -75.18
CA GLU A 261 -7.18 -70.06 -74.06
C GLU A 261 -6.35 -69.79 -72.79
N ASP A 262 -5.42 -70.67 -72.44
CA ASP A 262 -4.50 -70.49 -71.30
C ASP A 262 -3.64 -69.23 -71.44
N ILE A 263 -3.16 -68.92 -72.65
CA ILE A 263 -2.40 -67.70 -72.93
C ILE A 263 -3.27 -66.45 -72.73
N ASP A 264 -4.52 -66.46 -73.19
CA ASP A 264 -5.46 -65.33 -73.04
C ASP A 264 -5.83 -65.09 -71.56
N GLN A 265 -6.04 -66.18 -70.81
CA GLN A 265 -6.27 -66.12 -69.37
C GLN A 265 -5.04 -65.60 -68.61
N SER A 266 -3.84 -66.01 -69.04
CA SER A 266 -2.56 -65.54 -68.51
C SER A 266 -2.37 -64.03 -68.76
N ASP A 267 -2.67 -63.54 -69.96
CA ASP A 267 -2.63 -62.11 -70.29
C ASP A 267 -3.65 -61.29 -69.50
N THR A 268 -4.87 -61.79 -69.34
CA THR A 268 -5.89 -61.15 -68.50
C THR A 268 -5.42 -61.03 -67.05
N SER A 269 -4.80 -62.09 -66.51
CA SER A 269 -4.25 -62.11 -65.16
C SER A 269 -3.08 -61.14 -65.00
N MET A 270 -2.18 -61.05 -65.99
CA MET A 270 -1.07 -60.10 -66.00
C MET A 270 -1.54 -58.64 -66.03
N ASN A 271 -2.56 -58.33 -66.83
CA ASN A 271 -3.15 -56.98 -66.86
C ASN A 271 -3.78 -56.59 -65.52
N LYS A 272 -4.45 -57.54 -64.85
CA LYS A 272 -4.97 -57.32 -63.50
C LYS A 272 -3.84 -57.07 -62.49
N PHE A 273 -2.78 -57.89 -62.50
CA PHE A 273 -1.60 -57.70 -61.64
C PHE A 273 -0.93 -56.35 -61.87
N LYS A 274 -0.85 -55.87 -63.12
CA LYS A 274 -0.32 -54.54 -63.43
C LYS A 274 -1.13 -53.44 -62.75
N GLY A 275 -2.47 -53.48 -62.85
CA GLY A 275 -3.34 -52.52 -62.17
C GLY A 275 -3.23 -52.55 -60.65
N GLU A 276 -3.05 -53.74 -60.06
CA GLU A 276 -2.81 -53.87 -58.61
C GLU A 276 -1.45 -53.27 -58.19
N ILE A 277 -0.40 -53.40 -59.02
CA ILE A 277 0.91 -52.79 -58.76
C ILE A 277 0.86 -51.27 -58.89
N ASP A 278 0.14 -50.73 -59.88
CA ASP A 278 -0.04 -49.28 -60.02
C ASP A 278 -0.67 -48.70 -58.74
N GLY A 279 -1.70 -49.36 -58.20
CA GLY A 279 -2.30 -48.99 -56.92
C GLY A 279 -1.34 -49.08 -55.72
N LEU A 280 -0.46 -50.09 -55.68
CA LEU A 280 0.59 -50.19 -54.65
C LEU A 280 1.64 -49.07 -54.77
N GLN A 281 1.96 -48.64 -55.98
CA GLN A 281 2.90 -47.55 -56.22
C GLN A 281 2.36 -46.21 -55.69
N ASP A 282 1.06 -45.96 -55.84
CA ASP A 282 0.37 -44.83 -55.22
C ASP A 282 0.45 -44.88 -53.68
N VAL A 283 0.24 -46.05 -53.09
CA VAL A 283 0.37 -46.25 -51.63
C VAL A 283 1.79 -45.96 -51.14
N VAL A 284 2.82 -46.40 -51.88
CA VAL A 284 4.23 -46.10 -51.56
C VAL A 284 4.49 -44.59 -51.61
N MET A 285 4.01 -43.90 -52.65
CA MET A 285 4.20 -42.46 -52.79
C MET A 285 3.50 -41.68 -51.67
N ASN A 286 2.26 -42.06 -51.33
CA ASN A 286 1.52 -41.49 -50.19
C ASN A 286 2.23 -41.75 -48.86
N SER A 287 2.79 -42.96 -48.66
CA SER A 287 3.55 -43.33 -47.46
C SER A 287 4.81 -42.46 -47.30
N PHE A 288 5.52 -42.19 -48.41
CA PHE A 288 6.67 -41.28 -48.41
C PHE A 288 6.29 -39.86 -47.98
N GLN A 289 5.20 -39.32 -48.52
CA GLN A 289 4.72 -37.97 -48.16
C GLN A 289 4.33 -37.89 -46.68
N LEU A 290 3.63 -38.91 -46.16
CA LEU A 290 3.27 -38.99 -44.74
C LEU A 290 4.52 -39.05 -43.85
N LEU A 291 5.49 -39.90 -44.17
CA LEU A 291 6.75 -39.98 -43.43
C LEU A 291 7.53 -38.66 -43.45
N SER A 292 7.47 -37.91 -44.55
CA SER A 292 8.07 -36.57 -44.62
C SER A 292 7.39 -35.58 -43.67
N LYS A 293 6.05 -35.55 -43.65
CA LYS A 293 5.30 -34.69 -42.71
C LYS A 293 5.58 -35.02 -41.25
N VAL A 294 5.71 -36.31 -40.92
CA VAL A 294 6.08 -36.74 -39.56
C VAL A 294 7.51 -36.30 -39.22
N GLN A 295 8.45 -36.39 -40.15
CA GLN A 295 9.82 -35.89 -39.94
C GLN A 295 9.86 -34.38 -39.67
N ASP A 296 9.06 -33.60 -40.38
CA ASP A 296 8.96 -32.15 -40.15
C ASP A 296 8.37 -31.83 -38.77
N THR A 297 7.39 -32.62 -38.32
CA THR A 297 6.82 -32.51 -36.97
C THR A 297 7.87 -32.83 -35.90
N VAL A 298 8.68 -33.88 -36.09
CA VAL A 298 9.77 -34.22 -35.16
C VAL A 298 10.83 -33.11 -35.13
N LYS A 299 11.18 -32.51 -36.26
CA LYS A 299 12.09 -31.34 -36.29
C LYS A 299 11.54 -30.16 -35.50
N TYR A 300 10.24 -29.87 -35.64
CA TYR A 300 9.58 -28.82 -34.87
C TYR A 300 9.63 -29.12 -33.35
N ASN A 301 9.43 -30.37 -32.95
CA ASN A 301 9.56 -30.78 -31.55
C ASN A 301 10.99 -30.55 -31.02
N VAL A 302 12.02 -30.92 -31.79
CA VAL A 302 13.43 -30.66 -31.41
C VAL A 302 13.69 -29.17 -31.19
N GLN A 303 13.16 -28.31 -32.05
CA GLN A 303 13.29 -26.86 -31.86
C GLN A 303 12.55 -26.37 -30.60
N SER A 304 11.35 -26.91 -30.34
CA SER A 304 10.57 -26.57 -29.15
C SER A 304 11.28 -26.99 -27.86
N VAL A 305 11.92 -28.17 -27.85
CA VAL A 305 12.75 -28.67 -26.74
C VAL A 305 13.93 -27.73 -26.48
N LYS A 306 14.59 -27.21 -27.53
CA LYS A 306 15.65 -26.22 -27.37
C LYS A 306 15.15 -24.95 -26.69
N ASN A 307 14.01 -24.42 -27.13
CA ASN A 307 13.42 -23.23 -26.51
C ASN A 307 13.03 -23.48 -25.04
N LEU A 308 12.49 -24.66 -24.71
CA LEU A 308 12.18 -25.05 -23.33
C LEU A 308 13.44 -25.13 -22.45
N LYS A 309 14.56 -25.62 -22.99
CA LYS A 309 15.83 -25.65 -22.27
C LYS A 309 16.33 -24.25 -21.93
N ASP A 310 16.26 -23.33 -22.89
CA ASP A 310 16.68 -21.95 -22.69
C ASP A 310 15.79 -21.27 -21.62
N MET A 311 14.46 -21.44 -21.71
CA MET A 311 13.50 -20.94 -20.71
C MET A 311 13.75 -21.53 -19.31
N SER A 312 14.02 -22.84 -19.22
CA SER A 312 14.33 -23.50 -17.93
C SER A 312 15.60 -22.95 -17.30
N THR A 313 16.61 -22.63 -18.11
CA THR A 313 17.86 -22.01 -17.63
C THR A 313 17.62 -20.59 -17.13
N GLU A 314 16.81 -19.81 -17.85
CA GLU A 314 16.41 -18.46 -17.43
C GLU A 314 15.60 -18.49 -16.12
N GLN A 315 14.67 -19.43 -15.98
CA GLN A 315 13.91 -19.64 -14.74
C GLN A 315 14.81 -19.93 -13.55
N MET A 316 15.82 -20.79 -13.68
CA MET A 316 16.80 -21.06 -12.61
C MET A 316 17.56 -19.79 -12.21
N ASN A 317 18.00 -18.99 -13.18
CA ASN A 317 18.70 -17.74 -12.91
C ASN A 317 17.80 -16.73 -12.19
N THR A 318 16.54 -16.59 -12.63
CA THR A 318 15.56 -15.73 -11.96
C THR A 318 15.31 -16.22 -10.54
N SER A 319 15.20 -17.53 -10.31
CA SER A 319 15.04 -18.10 -8.97
C SER A 319 16.18 -17.72 -8.02
N ASN A 320 17.43 -17.78 -8.49
CA ASN A 320 18.60 -17.36 -7.72
C ASN A 320 18.58 -15.85 -7.40
N ASN A 321 18.13 -15.03 -8.35
CA ASN A 321 17.99 -13.59 -8.13
C ASN A 321 16.89 -13.28 -7.09
N ILE A 322 15.77 -14.00 -7.14
CA ILE A 322 14.70 -13.86 -6.15
C ILE A 322 15.22 -14.30 -4.77
N GLN A 323 15.96 -15.41 -4.67
CA GLN A 323 16.57 -15.86 -3.40
C GLN A 323 17.42 -14.75 -2.78
N THR A 324 18.31 -14.14 -3.58
CA THR A 324 19.16 -13.04 -3.12
C THR A 324 18.33 -11.84 -2.64
N ALA A 325 17.28 -11.48 -3.38
CA ALA A 325 16.40 -10.37 -3.00
C ALA A 325 15.66 -10.66 -1.68
N VAL A 326 15.21 -11.90 -1.47
CA VAL A 326 14.53 -12.33 -0.25
C VAL A 326 15.47 -12.31 0.95
N ASP A 327 16.73 -12.72 0.78
CA ASP A 327 17.76 -12.63 1.84
C ASP A 327 18.05 -11.17 2.22
N MET A 328 18.06 -10.26 1.24
CA MET A 328 18.18 -8.81 1.50
C MET A 328 16.98 -8.28 2.27
N VAL A 329 15.76 -8.72 1.94
CA VAL A 329 14.54 -8.34 2.67
C VAL A 329 14.58 -8.89 4.10
N ALA A 330 14.98 -10.15 4.30
CA ALA A 330 15.15 -10.75 5.62
C ALA A 330 16.11 -9.92 6.51
N THR A 331 17.26 -9.55 5.94
CA THR A 331 18.25 -8.69 6.62
C THR A 331 17.68 -7.30 6.95
N ALA A 332 16.91 -6.72 6.04
CA ALA A 332 16.26 -5.42 6.26
C ALA A 332 15.21 -5.49 7.36
N ILE A 333 14.46 -6.58 7.46
CA ILE A 333 13.48 -6.83 8.53
C ILE A 333 14.20 -6.91 9.88
N GLU A 334 15.28 -7.68 9.99
CA GLU A 334 16.06 -7.81 11.22
C GLU A 334 16.63 -6.45 11.68
N LYS A 335 17.19 -5.67 10.73
CA LYS A 335 17.69 -4.32 11.01
C LYS A 335 16.59 -3.36 11.44
N THR A 336 15.40 -3.46 10.84
CA THR A 336 14.23 -2.65 11.18
C THR A 336 13.75 -2.98 12.59
N TYR A 337 13.66 -4.28 12.92
CA TYR A 337 13.28 -4.74 14.25
C TYR A 337 14.26 -4.24 15.31
N SER A 338 15.57 -4.44 15.11
CA SER A 338 16.62 -3.95 16.02
C SER A 338 16.59 -2.43 16.20
N SER A 339 16.45 -1.67 15.11
CA SER A 339 16.36 -0.20 15.18
C SER A 339 15.10 0.28 15.90
N THR A 340 13.99 -0.46 15.76
CA THR A 340 12.73 -0.14 16.44
C THR A 340 12.84 -0.40 17.94
N CYS A 341 13.44 -1.52 18.36
CA CYS A 341 13.74 -1.77 19.77
C CYS A 341 14.63 -0.67 20.37
N GLY A 342 15.70 -0.29 19.68
CA GLY A 342 16.55 0.81 20.13
C GLY A 342 15.82 2.16 20.20
N SER A 343 14.84 2.38 19.30
CA SER A 343 13.99 3.58 19.35
C SER A 343 13.09 3.59 20.58
N ILE A 344 12.48 2.46 20.95
CA ILE A 344 11.67 2.34 22.17
C ILE A 344 12.51 2.63 23.42
N GLU A 345 13.71 2.05 23.52
CA GLU A 345 14.62 2.31 24.65
C GLU A 345 15.00 3.80 24.75
N MET A 346 15.27 4.46 23.62
CA MET A 346 15.53 5.90 23.59
C MET A 346 14.33 6.73 24.01
N ILE A 347 13.11 6.32 23.62
CA ILE A 347 11.88 6.99 24.00
C ILE A 347 11.62 6.87 25.50
N ASP A 348 11.79 5.69 26.09
CA ASP A 348 11.64 5.47 27.53
C ASP A 348 12.60 6.36 28.32
N ALA A 349 13.87 6.44 27.88
CA ALA A 349 14.86 7.33 28.49
C ALA A 349 14.49 8.81 28.35
N GLN A 350 13.92 9.21 27.22
CA GLN A 350 13.49 10.59 26.96
C GLN A 350 12.21 10.95 27.74
N GLU A 351 11.31 9.99 27.94
CA GLU A 351 10.11 10.16 28.76
C GLU A 351 10.50 10.45 30.22
N GLY A 352 11.44 9.67 30.77
CA GLY A 352 12.00 9.90 32.11
C GLY A 352 12.54 11.32 32.29
N LYS A 353 13.37 11.78 31.34
CA LYS A 353 13.90 13.16 31.35
C LYS A 353 12.81 14.21 31.22
N SER A 354 11.79 13.97 30.41
CA SER A 354 10.67 14.90 30.21
C SER A 354 9.83 15.03 31.49
N ARG A 355 9.65 13.93 32.23
CA ARG A 355 8.99 13.93 33.55
C ARG A 355 9.80 14.68 34.59
N GLU A 356 11.12 14.51 34.64
CA GLU A 356 12.00 15.30 35.51
C GLU A 356 11.91 16.80 35.19
N LEU A 357 11.95 17.16 33.90
CA LEU A 357 11.85 18.56 33.47
C LEU A 357 10.49 19.16 33.82
N LEU A 358 9.41 18.38 33.72
CA LEU A 358 8.08 18.78 34.17
C LEU A 358 8.05 19.07 35.67
N ASN A 359 8.73 18.26 36.50
CA ASN A 359 8.84 18.50 37.94
C ASN A 359 9.57 19.83 38.23
N TYR A 360 10.72 20.08 37.60
CA TYR A 360 11.44 21.35 37.74
C TYR A 360 10.59 22.54 37.29
N CYS A 361 9.87 22.42 36.18
CA CYS A 361 8.99 23.48 35.71
C CYS A 361 7.81 23.73 36.68
N ASN A 362 7.28 22.69 37.33
CA ASN A 362 6.26 22.85 38.37
C ASN A 362 6.80 23.56 39.62
N GLU A 363 8.02 23.24 40.06
CA GLU A 363 8.67 23.93 41.18
C GLU A 363 8.96 25.41 40.85
N LEU A 364 9.45 25.67 39.64
CA LEU A 364 9.63 27.04 39.12
C LEU A 364 8.29 27.78 39.05
N SER A 365 7.21 27.13 38.61
CA SER A 365 5.87 27.71 38.59
C SER A 365 5.41 28.09 39.99
N ASN A 366 5.55 27.20 40.97
CA ASN A 366 5.17 27.50 42.35
C ASN A 366 5.99 28.67 42.92
N THR A 367 7.27 28.75 42.57
CA THR A 367 8.14 29.88 42.95
C THR A 367 7.71 31.17 42.27
N SER A 368 7.35 31.11 40.99
CA SER A 368 6.82 32.24 40.22
C SER A 368 5.50 32.75 40.80
N ASP A 369 4.62 31.85 41.23
CA ASP A 369 3.35 32.18 41.89
C ASP A 369 3.57 32.84 43.26
N TYR A 370 4.57 32.35 44.02
CA TYR A 370 4.95 32.98 45.28
C TYR A 370 5.47 34.41 45.07
N ILE A 371 6.37 34.61 44.09
CA ILE A 371 6.87 35.94 43.73
C ILE A 371 5.71 36.83 43.25
N GLN A 372 4.77 36.27 42.47
CA GLN A 372 3.60 37.01 41.99
C GLN A 372 2.79 37.58 43.15
N ASN A 373 2.51 36.77 44.16
CA ASN A 373 1.76 37.20 45.34
C ASN A 373 2.46 38.32 46.13
N LEU A 374 3.80 38.41 46.06
CA LEU A 374 4.56 39.51 46.64
C LEU A 374 4.50 40.76 45.77
N VAL A 375 4.71 40.60 44.46
CA VAL A 375 4.78 41.66 43.46
C VAL A 375 3.43 42.37 43.33
N VAL A 376 2.31 41.63 43.32
CA VAL A 376 0.93 42.17 43.34
C VAL A 376 0.72 43.20 44.45
N LYS A 377 1.29 42.99 45.65
CA LYS A 377 1.12 43.91 46.79
C LYS A 377 1.79 45.27 46.55
N MET A 378 2.66 45.36 45.55
CA MET A 378 3.37 46.58 45.18
C MET A 378 2.78 47.23 43.92
N LYS A 379 1.63 46.74 43.44
CA LYS A 379 0.92 47.27 42.27
C LYS A 379 0.50 48.72 42.50
N LYS A 380 0.67 49.58 41.49
CA LYS A 380 0.17 50.97 41.50
C LYS A 380 -1.32 51.06 41.18
N ASP A 381 -1.97 52.16 41.59
CA ASP A 381 -3.41 52.36 41.35
C ASP A 381 -3.81 52.39 39.87
N ASN A 382 -2.87 52.76 38.98
CA ASN A 382 -3.08 52.79 37.53
C ASN A 382 -2.72 51.46 36.83
N GLU A 383 -2.33 50.43 37.56
CA GLU A 383 -1.98 49.11 37.00
C GLU A 383 -3.12 48.11 37.18
N ILE A 384 -3.37 47.31 36.14
CA ILE A 384 -4.41 46.28 36.11
C ILE A 384 -3.77 44.94 35.81
N ILE A 385 -3.96 43.97 36.70
CA ILE A 385 -3.46 42.61 36.54
C ILE A 385 -4.52 41.77 35.84
N PHE A 386 -4.22 41.37 34.62
CA PHE A 386 -5.04 40.48 33.81
C PHE A 386 -4.60 39.03 33.99
N GLY A 387 -5.51 38.15 34.37
CA GLY A 387 -5.29 36.71 34.34
C GLY A 387 -5.88 36.08 33.09
N ILE A 388 -5.13 35.20 32.43
CA ILE A 388 -5.57 34.53 31.20
C ILE A 388 -5.42 33.02 31.36
N ASN A 389 -6.47 32.28 31.04
CA ASN A 389 -6.44 30.82 31.03
C ASN A 389 -5.57 30.27 29.87
N PRO A 390 -4.88 29.14 30.06
CA PRO A 390 -4.02 28.55 29.03
C PRO A 390 -4.82 27.73 28.00
N PHE A 391 -5.67 28.39 27.20
CA PHE A 391 -6.48 27.73 26.16
C PHE A 391 -5.72 27.47 24.84
N THR A 392 -4.53 28.03 24.71
CA THR A 392 -3.58 27.80 23.61
C THR A 392 -2.15 27.89 24.19
N SER A 393 -1.13 27.59 23.38
CA SER A 393 0.26 27.77 23.80
C SER A 393 0.49 29.19 24.37
N PRO A 394 1.28 29.33 25.44
CA PRO A 394 1.61 30.64 25.99
C PRO A 394 2.11 31.61 24.91
N LYS A 395 2.99 31.16 23.99
CA LYS A 395 3.42 31.93 22.81
C LYS A 395 2.28 32.63 22.09
N ASN A 396 1.21 31.89 21.78
CA ASN A 396 0.04 32.45 21.10
C ASN A 396 -0.72 33.43 22.01
N ILE A 397 -0.83 33.15 23.32
CA ILE A 397 -1.45 34.10 24.27
C ILE A 397 -0.70 35.45 24.25
N LYS A 398 0.63 35.42 24.31
CA LYS A 398 1.47 36.62 24.34
C LYS A 398 1.48 37.41 23.04
N THR A 399 1.39 36.75 21.89
CA THR A 399 1.40 37.45 20.59
C THR A 399 0.01 37.92 20.16
N MET A 400 -1.04 37.18 20.50
CA MET A 400 -2.40 37.43 19.96
C MET A 400 -3.30 38.19 20.94
N TYR A 401 -3.11 38.07 22.25
CA TYR A 401 -4.08 38.59 23.24
C TYR A 401 -3.51 39.70 24.12
N ILE A 402 -2.27 39.56 24.62
CA ILE A 402 -1.65 40.57 25.50
C ILE A 402 -1.57 41.97 24.85
N PRO A 403 -1.19 42.13 23.56
CA PRO A 403 -1.12 43.46 22.94
C PRO A 403 -2.47 44.19 22.90
N ILE A 404 -3.59 43.44 22.87
CA ILE A 404 -4.93 44.01 22.93
C ILE A 404 -5.16 44.61 24.32
N LEU A 405 -4.85 43.87 25.38
CA LEU A 405 -5.00 44.32 26.77
C LEU A 405 -4.15 45.55 27.06
N GLU A 406 -2.91 45.58 26.57
CA GLU A 406 -1.98 46.70 26.72
C GLU A 406 -2.51 47.97 26.04
N ARG A 407 -2.96 47.87 24.77
CA ARG A 407 -3.49 49.04 24.05
C ARG A 407 -4.81 49.54 24.64
N VAL A 408 -5.72 48.64 25.03
CA VAL A 408 -6.99 49.00 25.70
C VAL A 408 -6.72 49.78 26.98
N CYS A 409 -5.81 49.28 27.84
CA CYS A 409 -5.49 49.98 29.09
C CYS A 409 -4.82 51.32 28.84
N LYS A 410 -3.88 51.38 27.89
CA LYS A 410 -3.17 52.61 27.54
C LYS A 410 -4.11 53.74 27.12
N ASN A 411 -5.17 53.44 26.38
CA ASN A 411 -6.17 54.42 25.92
C ASN A 411 -6.96 55.08 27.05
N VAL A 412 -7.00 54.45 28.23
CA VAL A 412 -7.62 55.02 29.44
C VAL A 412 -6.60 55.36 30.53
N GLY A 413 -5.32 55.49 30.19
CA GLY A 413 -4.27 55.86 31.15
C GLY A 413 -3.97 54.81 32.21
N LEU A 414 -4.33 53.56 31.94
CA LEU A 414 -4.01 52.38 32.77
C LEU A 414 -2.88 51.58 32.12
N LYS A 415 -2.20 50.76 32.90
CA LYS A 415 -1.17 49.83 32.43
C LYS A 415 -1.61 48.39 32.66
N ALA A 416 -1.60 47.59 31.60
CA ALA A 416 -1.93 46.17 31.68
C ALA A 416 -0.70 45.35 32.07
N ASN A 417 -0.83 44.51 33.09
CA ASN A 417 0.12 43.46 33.43
C ASN A 417 -0.60 42.12 33.25
N ALA A 418 -0.23 41.34 32.23
CA ALA A 418 -0.94 40.11 31.89
C ALA A 418 -0.18 38.86 32.34
N ILE A 419 -0.89 37.94 32.97
CA ILE A 419 -0.36 36.74 33.61
C ILE A 419 -1.12 35.53 33.07
N ILE A 420 -0.41 34.45 32.77
CA ILE A 420 -1.03 33.19 32.37
C ILE A 420 -1.14 32.36 33.64
N VAL A 421 -2.34 31.87 33.93
CA VAL A 421 -2.56 31.03 35.11
C VAL A 421 -2.25 29.56 34.80
N LYS A 422 -1.93 28.81 35.85
CA LYS A 422 -1.53 27.40 35.76
C LYS A 422 -2.60 26.51 35.15
N ASP A 423 -3.86 26.75 35.50
CA ASP A 423 -5.03 26.00 35.08
C ASP A 423 -6.30 26.85 35.16
N TYR A 424 -7.41 26.29 34.69
CA TYR A 424 -8.70 26.98 34.60
C TYR A 424 -9.28 27.41 35.97
N ASP A 425 -8.94 26.71 37.05
CA ASP A 425 -9.42 27.03 38.40
C ASP A 425 -8.56 28.14 39.06
N ALA A 426 -7.27 28.19 38.74
CA ALA A 426 -6.32 29.17 39.26
C ALA A 426 -6.71 30.62 38.95
N LEU A 427 -7.40 30.88 37.83
CA LEU A 427 -7.90 32.21 37.51
C LEU A 427 -8.95 32.70 38.51
N GLY A 428 -9.89 31.84 38.90
CA GLY A 428 -10.90 32.16 39.91
C GLY A 428 -10.28 32.38 41.29
N THR A 429 -9.32 31.54 41.67
CA THR A 429 -8.57 31.65 42.93
C THR A 429 -7.75 32.94 42.99
N GLY A 430 -7.16 33.37 41.86
CA GLY A 430 -6.43 34.63 41.80
C GLY A 430 -7.33 35.85 42.03
N ILE A 431 -8.58 35.81 41.54
CA ILE A 431 -9.57 36.84 41.85
C ILE A 431 -9.96 36.79 43.34
N GLU A 432 -10.19 35.61 43.91
CA GLU A 432 -10.53 35.44 45.33
C GLU A 432 -9.47 36.05 46.26
N ASN A 433 -8.20 35.74 45.96
CA ASN A 433 -7.02 36.19 46.68
C ASN A 433 -6.62 37.64 46.38
N ASN A 434 -7.37 38.34 45.52
CA ASN A 434 -7.09 39.72 45.11
C ASN A 434 -5.72 39.89 44.43
N THR A 435 -5.27 38.87 43.71
CA THR A 435 -4.02 38.88 42.93
C THR A 435 -4.25 39.07 41.44
N ILE A 436 -5.51 38.97 41.00
CA ILE A 436 -5.97 39.25 39.64
C ILE A 436 -7.13 40.23 39.73
N ASP A 437 -7.03 41.31 38.95
CA ASP A 437 -8.06 42.36 38.87
C ASP A 437 -9.12 42.02 37.82
N VAL A 438 -8.67 41.48 36.69
CA VAL A 438 -9.52 41.14 35.54
C VAL A 438 -9.12 39.78 34.99
N GLY A 439 -10.06 38.87 34.83
CA GLY A 439 -9.82 37.56 34.22
C GLY A 439 -10.42 37.45 32.83
N TRP A 440 -9.68 36.81 31.92
CA TRP A 440 -10.19 36.32 30.64
C TRP A 440 -10.64 34.88 30.81
N PHE A 441 -11.93 34.70 31.07
CA PHE A 441 -12.51 33.40 31.39
C PHE A 441 -13.13 32.74 30.16
N SER A 442 -12.93 31.43 30.02
CA SER A 442 -13.84 30.64 29.19
C SER A 442 -15.25 30.66 29.81
N PRO A 443 -16.33 30.44 29.04
CA PRO A 443 -17.70 30.56 29.55
C PRO A 443 -17.99 29.69 30.79
N PHE A 444 -17.45 28.46 30.84
CA PHE A 444 -17.59 27.57 31.99
C PHE A 444 -16.77 28.05 33.21
N ALA A 445 -15.53 28.48 32.98
CA ALA A 445 -14.68 29.01 34.04
C ALA A 445 -15.28 30.27 34.67
N TYR A 446 -15.90 31.13 33.85
CA TYR A 446 -16.62 32.31 34.31
C TYR A 446 -17.78 31.93 35.23
N VAL A 447 -18.67 31.02 34.82
CA VAL A 447 -19.83 30.63 35.64
C VAL A 447 -19.39 30.00 36.96
N SER A 448 -18.33 29.19 36.94
CA SER A 448 -17.73 28.61 38.15
C SER A 448 -17.19 29.72 39.07
N ALA A 449 -16.42 30.66 38.53
CA ALA A 449 -15.84 31.77 39.28
C ALA A 449 -16.89 32.75 39.80
N HIS A 450 -17.92 33.09 39.00
CA HIS A 450 -19.03 33.94 39.41
C HIS A 450 -19.80 33.32 40.59
N LYS A 451 -20.08 32.01 40.52
CA LYS A 451 -20.77 31.29 41.62
C LYS A 451 -19.98 31.32 42.94
N LYS A 452 -18.65 31.25 42.88
CA LYS A 452 -17.78 31.23 44.07
C LYS A 452 -17.47 32.64 44.60
N ASN A 453 -17.10 33.55 43.69
CA ASN A 453 -16.42 34.81 43.99
C ASN A 453 -17.18 36.05 43.51
N ASN A 454 -18.38 35.91 42.94
CA ASN A 454 -19.21 37.00 42.41
C ASN A 454 -18.48 37.91 41.40
N VAL A 455 -17.66 37.29 40.53
CA VAL A 455 -16.90 37.98 39.47
C VAL A 455 -17.85 38.63 38.47
N ILE A 456 -17.59 39.88 38.05
CA ILE A 456 -18.55 40.67 37.27
C ILE A 456 -18.11 40.73 35.80
N PRO A 457 -18.88 40.22 34.83
CA PRO A 457 -18.52 40.29 33.42
C PRO A 457 -18.71 41.71 32.91
N ILE A 458 -17.73 42.23 32.17
CA ILE A 458 -17.79 43.59 31.61
C ILE A 458 -17.94 43.57 30.10
N VAL A 459 -17.19 42.71 29.40
CA VAL A 459 -17.23 42.58 27.96
C VAL A 459 -17.01 41.14 27.49
N THR A 460 -17.47 40.86 26.28
CA THR A 460 -17.25 39.61 25.55
C THR A 460 -16.49 39.95 24.27
N PRO A 461 -15.42 39.21 23.92
CA PRO A 461 -14.69 39.43 22.69
C PRO A 461 -15.56 39.03 21.49
N LYS A 462 -15.48 39.85 20.45
CA LYS A 462 -15.96 39.55 19.12
C LYS A 462 -14.81 38.90 18.37
N ILE A 463 -15.02 37.67 17.92
CA ILE A 463 -14.03 36.90 17.17
C ILE A 463 -14.65 36.63 15.80
N ASN A 464 -13.97 37.06 14.74
CA ASN A 464 -14.41 36.96 13.34
C ASN A 464 -15.87 37.40 13.14
N GLY A 465 -16.26 38.56 13.66
CA GLY A 465 -17.60 39.11 13.47
C GLY A 465 -18.63 38.66 14.51
N LYS A 466 -18.33 37.64 15.33
CA LYS A 466 -19.33 36.95 16.16
C LYS A 466 -18.98 37.00 17.65
N THR A 467 -20.01 37.13 18.50
CA THR A 467 -19.92 37.17 19.97
C THR A 467 -20.43 35.89 20.64
N SER A 468 -20.99 34.98 19.85
CA SER A 468 -21.42 33.65 20.23
C SER A 468 -20.97 32.63 19.17
N TYR A 469 -21.01 31.35 19.52
CA TYR A 469 -20.87 30.25 18.59
C TYR A 469 -21.92 29.19 18.93
N ASN A 470 -22.08 28.19 18.06
CA ASN A 470 -23.04 27.13 18.31
C ASN A 470 -22.34 25.77 18.26
N GLY A 471 -22.69 24.91 19.21
CA GLY A 471 -22.39 23.49 19.15
C GLY A 471 -23.33 22.81 18.14
N TYR A 472 -22.78 21.87 17.36
CA TYR A 472 -23.50 21.12 16.34
C TYR A 472 -23.38 19.63 16.58
N ILE A 473 -24.47 18.91 16.31
CA ILE A 473 -24.41 17.47 16.06
C ILE A 473 -24.52 17.28 14.55
N ILE A 474 -23.51 16.66 13.97
CA ILE A 474 -23.34 16.50 12.53
C ILE A 474 -23.45 15.04 12.11
N THR A 475 -23.96 14.82 10.90
CA THR A 475 -24.06 13.52 10.23
C THR A 475 -23.68 13.67 8.76
N ARG A 476 -23.56 12.56 8.03
CA ARG A 476 -23.42 12.59 6.57
C ARG A 476 -24.80 12.74 5.94
N LYS A 477 -24.97 13.55 4.90
CA LYS A 477 -26.29 13.82 4.26
C LYS A 477 -26.98 12.56 3.73
N ASP A 478 -26.23 11.58 3.25
CA ASP A 478 -26.70 10.30 2.71
C ASP A 478 -26.81 9.21 3.79
N SER A 479 -26.62 9.53 5.08
CA SER A 479 -26.69 8.55 6.18
C SER A 479 -28.11 8.12 6.55
N GLY A 480 -29.13 8.86 6.10
CA GLY A 480 -30.52 8.70 6.54
C GLY A 480 -30.78 9.14 8.00
N ILE A 481 -29.81 9.82 8.64
CA ILE A 481 -29.94 10.37 10.00
C ILE A 481 -30.26 11.86 9.86
N GLU A 482 -31.52 12.22 10.10
CA GLU A 482 -32.03 13.58 9.91
C GLU A 482 -32.31 14.30 11.23
N THR A 483 -32.58 13.56 12.29
CA THR A 483 -32.95 14.09 13.61
C THR A 483 -32.14 13.44 14.72
N ILE A 484 -32.13 14.07 15.90
CA ILE A 484 -31.45 13.54 17.10
C ILE A 484 -32.02 12.18 17.52
N LYS A 485 -33.31 11.90 17.23
CA LYS A 485 -33.94 10.62 17.57
C LYS A 485 -33.39 9.46 16.73
N ASP A 486 -32.86 9.76 15.56
CA ASP A 486 -32.28 8.76 14.64
C ASP A 486 -30.87 8.30 15.06
N LEU A 487 -30.36 8.87 16.17
CA LEU A 487 -29.05 8.52 16.74
C LEU A 487 -29.05 7.21 17.54
N GLN A 488 -30.19 6.58 17.74
CA GLN A 488 -30.30 5.29 18.43
C GLN A 488 -29.44 4.22 17.73
N ASP A 489 -28.61 3.52 18.50
CA ASP A 489 -27.72 2.45 18.05
C ASP A 489 -26.71 2.86 16.97
N LYS A 490 -26.39 4.16 16.87
CA LYS A 490 -25.36 4.70 15.98
C LYS A 490 -23.99 4.79 16.65
N LYS A 491 -22.93 4.87 15.84
CA LYS A 491 -21.57 5.22 16.28
C LYS A 491 -21.46 6.74 16.40
N PHE A 492 -21.17 7.24 17.58
CA PHE A 492 -21.09 8.67 17.85
C PHE A 492 -19.68 9.12 18.23
N GLY A 493 -19.18 10.15 17.56
CA GLY A 493 -17.90 10.78 17.86
C GLY A 493 -18.04 12.00 18.76
N TYR A 494 -17.44 11.96 19.94
CA TYR A 494 -17.14 13.16 20.74
C TYR A 494 -15.71 13.61 20.47
N VAL A 495 -15.40 14.86 20.82
CA VAL A 495 -14.02 15.35 20.78
C VAL A 495 -13.24 14.79 21.97
N ASP A 496 -13.57 15.27 23.16
CA ASP A 496 -12.93 14.92 24.42
C ASP A 496 -13.89 15.25 25.59
N LYS A 497 -13.72 14.64 26.78
CA LYS A 497 -14.68 14.80 27.88
C LYS A 497 -14.72 16.21 28.47
N GLU A 498 -13.64 16.95 28.27
CA GLU A 498 -13.42 18.32 28.72
C GLU A 498 -13.95 19.34 27.68
N SER A 499 -14.28 18.87 26.47
CA SER A 499 -14.77 19.75 25.39
C SER A 499 -16.18 20.27 25.69
N ALA A 500 -16.31 21.59 25.69
CA ALA A 500 -17.59 22.28 25.81
C ALA A 500 -18.57 21.84 24.71
N SER A 501 -18.32 22.25 23.45
CA SER A 501 -19.20 21.95 22.31
C SER A 501 -19.09 20.52 21.81
N GLY A 502 -17.89 19.94 21.90
CA GLY A 502 -17.60 18.59 21.43
C GLY A 502 -17.99 17.48 22.41
N TYR A 503 -18.52 17.79 23.60
CA TYR A 503 -19.03 16.81 24.56
C TYR A 503 -20.15 17.34 25.48
N LEU A 504 -19.91 18.37 26.29
CA LEU A 504 -20.86 18.82 27.33
C LEU A 504 -22.19 19.30 26.75
N TYR A 505 -22.15 20.16 25.73
CA TYR A 505 -23.36 20.67 25.07
C TYR A 505 -24.08 19.60 24.28
N ALA A 506 -23.35 18.76 23.55
CA ALA A 506 -23.95 17.66 22.82
C ALA A 506 -24.69 16.72 23.78
N LYS A 507 -24.08 16.40 24.92
CA LYS A 507 -24.72 15.60 25.98
C LYS A 507 -25.95 16.28 26.58
N HIS A 508 -25.88 17.60 26.81
CA HIS A 508 -27.01 18.38 27.31
C HIS A 508 -28.19 18.35 26.32
N ILE A 509 -27.95 18.64 25.04
CA ILE A 509 -28.96 18.57 23.98
C ILE A 509 -29.64 17.20 23.97
N LEU A 510 -28.87 16.12 24.04
CA LEU A 510 -29.42 14.76 24.02
C LEU A 510 -30.32 14.53 25.24
N LYS A 511 -29.88 14.94 26.44
CA LYS A 511 -30.64 14.80 27.69
C LYS A 511 -31.93 15.64 27.68
N THR A 512 -31.88 16.89 27.23
CA THR A 512 -33.06 17.76 27.18
C THR A 512 -34.08 17.28 26.16
N ASN A 513 -33.66 16.52 25.15
CA ASN A 513 -34.53 15.81 24.22
C ASN A 513 -34.97 14.41 24.73
N GLY A 514 -34.75 14.11 26.02
CA GLY A 514 -35.20 12.86 26.65
C GLY A 514 -34.36 11.63 26.31
N LEU A 515 -33.20 11.79 25.67
CA LEU A 515 -32.30 10.70 25.28
C LEU A 515 -31.19 10.53 26.30
N ASN A 516 -30.86 9.29 26.67
CA ASN A 516 -29.77 9.01 27.62
C ASN A 516 -28.45 8.75 26.86
N PRO A 517 -27.47 9.68 26.88
CA PRO A 517 -26.24 9.55 26.09
C PRO A 517 -25.35 8.37 26.49
N LYS A 518 -25.58 7.77 27.67
CA LYS A 518 -24.87 6.56 28.12
C LYS A 518 -25.40 5.27 27.50
N GLN A 519 -26.64 5.27 27.00
CA GLN A 519 -27.35 4.10 26.51
C GLN A 519 -27.82 4.25 25.05
N LEU A 520 -27.74 5.46 24.49
CA LEU A 520 -28.25 5.79 23.16
C LEU A 520 -27.41 5.19 22.02
N PHE A 521 -26.09 5.14 22.19
CA PHE A 521 -25.15 4.85 21.10
C PHE A 521 -24.65 3.41 21.15
N LYS A 522 -24.50 2.79 19.97
CA LYS A 522 -23.86 1.48 19.82
C LYS A 522 -22.38 1.52 20.17
N LYS A 523 -21.72 2.63 19.84
CA LYS A 523 -20.31 2.87 20.16
C LYS A 523 -20.07 4.37 20.30
N VAL A 524 -19.30 4.74 21.30
CA VAL A 524 -18.82 6.11 21.50
C VAL A 524 -17.32 6.15 21.22
N ASN A 525 -16.90 7.06 20.35
CA ASN A 525 -15.50 7.31 20.03
C ASN A 525 -15.11 8.72 20.51
N PHE A 526 -13.97 8.85 21.18
CA PHE A 526 -13.37 10.15 21.47
C PHE A 526 -12.29 10.41 20.42
N MET A 527 -12.53 11.41 19.56
CA MET A 527 -11.74 11.66 18.35
C MET A 527 -10.58 12.63 18.60
N GLY A 528 -10.49 13.21 19.81
CA GLY A 528 -9.43 14.11 20.26
C GLY A 528 -9.54 15.54 19.73
N SER A 529 -10.00 15.74 18.50
CA SER A 529 -10.18 17.07 17.90
C SER A 529 -11.48 17.20 17.13
N HIS A 530 -11.96 18.44 16.99
CA HIS A 530 -13.14 18.76 16.18
C HIS A 530 -12.95 18.36 14.70
N ASP A 531 -11.73 18.51 14.17
CA ASP A 531 -11.39 18.14 12.80
C ASP A 531 -11.50 16.63 12.57
N ASN A 532 -11.07 15.82 13.54
CA ASN A 532 -11.16 14.37 13.47
C ASN A 532 -12.62 13.90 13.54
N VAL A 533 -13.47 14.56 14.33
CA VAL A 533 -14.92 14.28 14.31
C VAL A 533 -15.49 14.56 12.91
N ILE A 534 -15.17 15.71 12.32
CA ILE A 534 -15.66 16.10 10.98
C ILE A 534 -15.20 15.09 9.92
N LYS A 535 -13.91 14.75 9.91
CA LYS A 535 -13.33 13.77 8.98
C LYS A 535 -13.91 12.37 9.18
N GLY A 536 -14.09 11.93 10.43
CA GLY A 536 -14.65 10.63 10.76
C GLY A 536 -16.09 10.46 10.28
N VAL A 537 -16.92 11.51 10.40
CA VAL A 537 -18.30 11.51 9.86
C VAL A 537 -18.29 11.46 8.34
N LEU A 538 -17.44 12.26 7.67
CA LEU A 538 -17.33 12.26 6.22
C LEU A 538 -16.83 10.91 5.66
N ALA A 539 -15.86 10.28 6.34
CA ALA A 539 -15.32 8.98 5.99
C ALA A 539 -16.28 7.81 6.29
N GLY A 540 -17.36 8.04 7.06
CA GLY A 540 -18.26 6.99 7.52
C GLY A 540 -17.65 6.08 8.61
N GLU A 541 -16.58 6.53 9.25
CA GLU A 541 -15.98 5.82 10.40
C GLU A 541 -16.93 5.86 11.61
N ILE A 542 -17.56 7.02 11.80
CA ILE A 542 -18.63 7.29 12.76
C ILE A 542 -19.87 7.80 12.02
N ASP A 543 -21.05 7.48 12.53
CA ASP A 543 -22.33 7.81 11.88
C ASP A 543 -22.76 9.26 12.16
N ALA A 544 -22.40 9.76 13.35
CA ALA A 544 -22.67 11.12 13.79
C ALA A 544 -21.57 11.62 14.75
N GLY A 545 -21.47 12.93 14.97
CA GLY A 545 -20.53 13.46 15.95
C GLY A 545 -20.80 14.88 16.39
N ALA A 546 -20.21 15.26 17.52
CA ALA A 546 -20.34 16.58 18.13
C ALA A 546 -19.20 17.52 17.72
N THR A 547 -19.53 18.68 17.19
CA THR A 547 -18.56 19.73 16.83
C THR A 547 -19.15 21.13 17.07
N TYR A 548 -18.59 22.17 16.48
CA TYR A 548 -19.11 23.54 16.56
C TYR A 548 -18.99 24.29 15.24
N SER A 549 -19.66 25.44 15.17
CA SER A 549 -19.81 26.23 13.96
C SER A 549 -18.49 26.62 13.30
N GLU A 550 -17.51 27.09 14.06
CA GLU A 550 -16.26 27.59 13.47
C GLU A 550 -15.34 26.45 13.03
N ALA A 551 -15.40 25.27 13.66
CA ALA A 551 -14.67 24.10 13.15
C ALA A 551 -15.18 23.67 11.76
N LEU A 552 -16.49 23.73 11.50
CA LEU A 552 -17.02 23.49 10.16
C LEU A 552 -16.62 24.58 9.18
N GLU A 553 -16.63 25.85 9.59
CA GLU A 553 -16.16 26.97 8.75
C GLU A 553 -14.67 26.82 8.41
N ASN A 554 -13.83 26.43 9.39
CA ASN A 554 -12.41 26.17 9.20
C ASN A 554 -12.18 24.97 8.27
N ALA A 555 -12.89 23.86 8.48
CA ALA A 555 -12.82 22.69 7.60
C ALA A 555 -13.17 23.07 6.15
N LYS A 556 -14.22 23.88 5.94
CA LYS A 556 -14.58 24.42 4.63
C LYS A 556 -13.45 25.26 4.01
N ASN A 557 -12.87 26.16 4.79
CA ASN A 557 -11.77 27.02 4.34
C ASN A 557 -10.50 26.23 4.02
N SER A 558 -10.29 25.09 4.68
CA SER A 558 -9.20 24.14 4.41
C SER A 558 -9.48 23.17 3.26
N GLY A 559 -10.56 23.37 2.48
CA GLY A 559 -10.89 22.57 1.30
C GLY A 559 -11.67 21.29 1.58
N VAL A 560 -12.17 21.08 2.81
CA VAL A 560 -13.05 19.95 3.13
C VAL A 560 -14.44 20.22 2.56
N ASP A 561 -14.98 19.24 1.82
CA ASP A 561 -16.32 19.31 1.24
C ASP A 561 -17.42 19.14 2.30
N ILE A 562 -17.70 20.21 3.03
CA ILE A 562 -18.76 20.25 4.05
C ILE A 562 -20.16 20.18 3.44
N SER A 563 -20.32 20.25 2.11
CA SER A 563 -21.64 20.16 1.47
C SER A 563 -22.29 18.79 1.68
N LYS A 564 -21.48 17.77 2.02
CA LYS A 564 -21.89 16.40 2.38
C LYS A 564 -22.29 16.23 3.83
N ILE A 565 -22.15 17.27 4.67
CA ILE A 565 -22.53 17.22 6.08
C ILE A 565 -23.96 17.73 6.26
N ASN A 566 -24.72 17.05 7.12
CA ASN A 566 -25.99 17.51 7.64
C ASN A 566 -25.83 17.92 9.12
N ILE A 567 -26.44 19.03 9.53
CA ILE A 567 -26.48 19.46 10.94
C ILE A 567 -27.86 19.08 11.47
N ILE A 568 -27.93 18.02 12.27
CA ILE A 568 -29.21 17.48 12.79
C ILE A 568 -29.65 18.15 14.09
N SER A 569 -28.73 18.86 14.75
CA SER A 569 -29.01 19.64 15.95
C SER A 569 -28.01 20.77 16.12
N LYS A 570 -28.49 21.84 16.75
CA LYS A 570 -27.75 23.05 17.05
C LYS A 570 -28.05 23.47 18.49
N THR A 571 -27.03 23.90 19.23
CA THR A 571 -27.23 24.54 20.55
C THR A 571 -27.79 25.95 20.36
N ASP A 572 -28.41 26.49 21.41
CA ASP A 572 -28.54 27.94 21.54
C ASP A 572 -27.17 28.63 21.43
N ASP A 573 -27.19 29.94 21.24
CA ASP A 573 -25.99 30.75 21.14
C ASP A 573 -25.15 30.64 22.42
N ILE A 574 -24.02 29.97 22.31
CA ILE A 574 -23.05 29.85 23.39
C ILE A 574 -22.22 31.13 23.37
N PRO A 575 -22.26 31.96 24.44
CA PRO A 575 -21.46 33.17 24.49
C PRO A 575 -19.98 32.82 24.38
N LYS A 576 -19.20 33.68 23.71
CA LYS A 576 -17.74 33.62 23.76
C LYS A 576 -17.24 34.01 25.15
N ASP A 577 -15.93 33.99 25.33
CA ASP A 577 -15.25 34.23 26.60
C ASP A 577 -15.76 35.46 27.36
N ALA A 578 -15.66 35.42 28.69
CA ALA A 578 -16.03 36.52 29.56
C ALA A 578 -14.76 37.24 30.03
N ILE A 579 -14.63 38.52 29.69
CA ILE A 579 -13.69 39.39 30.41
C ILE A 579 -14.44 39.90 31.63
N ALA A 580 -14.02 39.43 32.81
CA ALA A 580 -14.74 39.65 34.05
C ALA A 580 -13.82 40.17 35.14
N VAL A 581 -14.31 41.14 35.91
CA VAL A 581 -13.54 41.86 36.92
C VAL A 581 -13.79 41.32 38.32
N ASN A 582 -12.78 41.45 39.16
CA ASN A 582 -12.89 41.27 40.60
C ASN A 582 -13.94 42.25 41.15
N PRO A 583 -14.94 41.80 41.93
CA PRO A 583 -15.97 42.69 42.48
C PRO A 583 -15.41 43.75 43.45
N ARG A 584 -14.17 43.59 43.94
CA ARG A 584 -13.48 44.56 44.79
C ARG A 584 -12.78 45.68 43.99
N LEU A 585 -12.69 45.57 42.67
CA LEU A 585 -12.07 46.60 41.83
C LEU A 585 -12.90 47.90 41.85
N ASN A 586 -12.23 49.05 41.85
CA ASN A 586 -12.90 50.36 41.89
C ASN A 586 -13.90 50.49 40.73
N LYS A 587 -15.16 50.81 41.05
CA LYS A 587 -16.27 50.92 40.08
C LYS A 587 -16.01 51.93 38.95
N GLU A 588 -15.31 53.02 39.24
CA GLU A 588 -14.94 54.02 38.22
C GLU A 588 -13.92 53.44 37.23
N ILE A 589 -12.95 52.66 37.73
CA ILE A 589 -11.97 51.94 36.88
C ILE A 589 -12.69 50.88 36.05
N VAL A 590 -13.66 50.16 36.62
CA VAL A 590 -14.47 49.15 35.92
C VAL A 590 -15.23 49.76 34.74
N GLU A 591 -15.93 50.87 34.94
CA GLU A 591 -16.66 51.55 33.85
C GLU A 591 -15.71 52.12 32.79
N ARG A 592 -14.58 52.71 33.20
CA ARG A 592 -13.54 53.16 32.26
C ARG A 592 -12.99 52.02 31.41
N LEU A 593 -12.63 50.89 32.01
CA LEU A 593 -12.14 49.70 31.31
C LEU A 593 -13.21 49.13 30.37
N LYS A 594 -14.46 49.03 30.83
CA LYS A 594 -15.57 48.54 30.01
C LYS A 594 -15.75 49.39 28.74
N ASN A 595 -15.80 50.71 28.87
CA ASN A 595 -15.92 51.61 27.72
C ASN A 595 -14.69 51.52 26.81
N ALA A 596 -13.48 51.43 27.39
CA ALA A 596 -12.25 51.26 26.62
C ALA A 596 -12.27 50.01 25.74
N PHE A 597 -12.72 48.87 26.26
CA PHE A 597 -12.86 47.64 25.47
C PHE A 597 -13.88 47.79 24.35
N ILE A 598 -15.05 48.37 24.63
CA ILE A 598 -16.14 48.53 23.64
C ILE A 598 -15.73 49.46 22.49
N GLU A 599 -14.98 50.53 22.79
CA GLU A 599 -14.54 51.52 21.79
C GLU A 599 -13.25 51.10 21.06
N PHE A 600 -12.58 50.03 21.50
CA PHE A 600 -11.30 49.60 20.97
C PHE A 600 -11.37 49.14 19.50
N LYS A 601 -10.56 49.77 18.65
CA LYS A 601 -10.44 49.44 17.21
C LYS A 601 -9.01 49.27 16.71
N GLU A 602 -8.01 49.45 17.58
CA GLU A 602 -6.60 49.44 17.21
C GLU A 602 -6.03 48.01 17.12
N PHE A 603 -6.58 47.19 16.23
CA PHE A 603 -6.11 45.82 16.00
C PHE A 603 -4.95 45.72 15.02
N ASP A 604 -4.60 46.81 14.33
CA ASP A 604 -3.54 46.83 13.32
C ASP A 604 -2.19 46.32 13.88
N GLY A 605 -1.61 45.36 13.17
CA GLY A 605 -0.35 44.71 13.55
C GLY A 605 -0.47 43.68 14.69
N ILE A 606 -1.68 43.39 15.19
CA ILE A 606 -1.93 42.29 16.13
C ILE A 606 -2.41 41.08 15.33
N ASN A 607 -1.70 39.96 15.43
CA ASN A 607 -2.09 38.71 14.80
C ASN A 607 -3.17 37.99 15.63
N SER A 608 -4.36 38.58 15.77
CA SER A 608 -5.45 38.03 16.58
C SER A 608 -6.71 37.82 15.76
N ASN A 609 -7.50 36.81 16.15
CA ASN A 609 -8.83 36.58 15.59
C ASN A 609 -9.90 37.45 16.29
N VAL A 610 -9.53 38.16 17.36
CA VAL A 610 -10.40 39.12 18.05
C VAL A 610 -10.45 40.41 17.23
N ASP A 611 -11.65 40.87 16.89
CA ASP A 611 -11.89 42.05 16.05
C ASP A 611 -12.77 43.13 16.71
N GLY A 612 -13.12 42.94 17.98
CA GLY A 612 -13.85 43.92 18.78
C GLY A 612 -14.29 43.35 20.13
N PHE A 613 -15.02 44.15 20.90
CA PHE A 613 -15.65 43.73 22.14
C PHE A 613 -17.06 44.30 22.25
N VAL A 614 -17.96 43.59 22.93
CA VAL A 614 -19.32 44.04 23.23
C VAL A 614 -19.57 43.99 24.73
N SER A 615 -20.46 44.85 25.25
CA SER A 615 -20.87 44.79 26.66
C SER A 615 -21.42 43.40 27.00
N SER A 616 -21.01 42.87 28.14
CA SER A 616 -21.46 41.58 28.65
C SER A 616 -22.20 41.73 29.97
N SER A 617 -23.04 40.76 30.31
CA SER A 617 -23.81 40.69 31.54
C SER A 617 -23.91 39.25 32.03
N ASP A 618 -24.16 39.04 33.32
CA ASP A 618 -24.20 37.68 33.88
C ASP A 618 -25.30 36.80 33.23
N ASN A 619 -26.39 37.42 32.78
CA ASN A 619 -27.50 36.76 32.10
C ASN A 619 -27.08 36.10 30.78
N ASN A 620 -26.04 36.61 30.11
CA ASN A 620 -25.55 36.03 28.86
C ASN A 620 -25.04 34.59 29.05
N TYR A 621 -24.65 34.20 30.26
CA TYR A 621 -24.08 32.89 30.58
C TYR A 621 -25.08 31.89 31.19
N ASN A 622 -26.38 32.20 31.20
CA ASN A 622 -27.41 31.29 31.72
C ASN A 622 -27.48 29.95 30.98
N VAL A 623 -27.26 29.97 29.66
CA VAL A 623 -27.20 28.73 28.84
C VAL A 623 -26.09 27.78 29.33
N ILE A 624 -24.96 28.30 29.82
CA ILE A 624 -23.89 27.49 30.40
C ILE A 624 -24.35 26.85 31.71
N ARG A 625 -25.08 27.59 32.56
CA ARG A 625 -25.55 27.10 33.87
C ARG A 625 -26.53 25.95 33.73
N GLU A 626 -27.37 25.98 32.70
CA GLU A 626 -28.32 24.91 32.40
C GLU A 626 -27.60 23.62 31.98
N VAL A 627 -26.51 23.75 31.21
CA VAL A 627 -25.67 22.63 30.79
C VAL A 627 -24.90 21.99 31.95
N VAL A 628 -24.41 22.80 32.89
CA VAL A 628 -23.72 22.26 34.09
C VAL A 628 -24.68 21.51 35.03
N LYS A 629 -25.96 21.88 35.06
CA LYS A 629 -26.98 21.24 35.93
C LYS A 629 -27.53 19.92 35.38
N SER A 630 -27.41 19.67 34.07
CA SER A 630 -28.04 18.53 33.37
C SER A 630 -27.20 17.26 33.38
#